data_AF-A0A0J6CGU6-F1
#
_entry.id   AF-A0A0J6CGU6-F1
#
_cell.length_a   1.000
_cell.length_b   1.000
_cell.length_c   1.000
_cell.angle_alpha   90.00
_cell.angle_beta   90.00
_cell.angle_gamma   90.00
#
_symmetry.space_group_name_H-M   'P 1'
#
loop_
_entity.id
_entity.type
_entity.pdbx_description
1 polymer ?
#
loop_
_entity_poly.entity_id
_entity_poly.type
_entity_poly.pdbx_seq_one_letter_code
_entity_poly.pdbx_strand_id
1 'polypeptide(L)'
;MNFEKVLESLYSSDDALICDTLNEGLHVSQCVEADDAVSTGFQCKTHKGTIFNVWYLISQQKVCYVKSLSPKRQIIGVSCKYNPNLRSKNNYNYYNTGFYRPQKDHHTWYDSYDIESTLFNQVIIKEINKDDNKNTISLTTESYINRSSFLILKNHIEILAYPIFSTYIPVLFKSDAFSPRSYMKDKPSYERIDTTWNNYGVSCEKYNGYNGWSDDLIDDVFGGIPEATWNVD
;
A
#
# COMPACT_ATOMS: atom_id res chain seq x y z
N MET A 1 -5.31 15.19 1.77
CA MET A 1 -3.96 15.73 2.04
C MET A 1 -3.27 15.90 0.70
N ASN A 2 -2.70 17.06 0.40
CA ASN A 2 -1.99 17.25 -0.87
C ASN A 2 -0.75 16.33 -0.96
N PHE A 3 -0.32 16.07 -2.19
CA PHE A 3 0.72 15.08 -2.47
C PHE A 3 2.08 15.44 -1.87
N GLU A 4 2.45 16.73 -1.79
CA GLU A 4 3.71 17.16 -1.18
C GLU A 4 3.79 16.80 0.30
N LYS A 5 2.70 17.02 1.04
CA LYS A 5 2.61 16.68 2.47
C LYS A 5 2.63 15.18 2.69
N VAL A 6 1.98 14.42 1.79
CA VAL A 6 2.06 12.96 1.79
C VAL A 6 3.51 12.50 1.69
N LEU A 7 4.27 13.02 0.74
CA LEU A 7 5.67 12.61 0.56
C LEU A 7 6.56 13.07 1.72
N GLU A 8 6.37 14.30 2.21
CA GLU A 8 7.10 14.82 3.36
C GLU A 8 6.93 13.89 4.58
N SER A 9 5.69 13.48 4.87
CA SER A 9 5.41 12.57 5.98
C SER A 9 5.91 11.16 5.73
N LEU A 10 5.65 10.56 4.56
CA LEU A 10 6.03 9.18 4.26
C LEU A 10 7.55 8.99 4.21
N TYR A 11 8.30 10.00 3.77
CA TYR A 11 9.77 9.95 3.71
C TYR A 11 10.44 10.53 4.96
N SER A 12 9.66 10.84 6.01
CA SER A 12 10.19 11.24 7.31
C SER A 12 10.93 10.10 8.00
N SER A 13 11.82 10.43 8.94
CA SER A 13 12.39 9.48 9.89
C SER A 13 11.53 9.26 11.14
N ASP A 14 10.41 9.98 11.26
CA ASP A 14 9.47 9.87 12.38
C ASP A 14 8.35 8.86 12.06
N ASP A 15 8.42 7.69 12.69
CA ASP A 15 7.44 6.62 12.53
C ASP A 15 6.02 7.05 12.93
N ALA A 16 5.86 7.99 13.88
CA ALA A 16 4.54 8.47 14.27
C ALA A 16 3.89 9.27 13.15
N LEU A 17 4.66 10.18 12.51
CA LEU A 17 4.19 10.97 11.37
C LEU A 17 3.83 10.10 10.16
N ILE A 18 4.63 9.06 9.90
CA ILE A 18 4.32 8.06 8.87
C ILE A 18 2.98 7.38 9.20
N CYS A 19 2.82 6.91 10.44
CA CYS A 19 1.59 6.23 10.85
C CYS A 19 0.37 7.14 10.72
N ASP A 20 0.43 8.38 11.21
CA ASP A 20 -0.66 9.35 11.13
C ASP A 20 -1.11 9.57 9.68
N THR A 21 -0.15 9.72 8.77
CA THR A 21 -0.42 9.83 7.33
C THR A 21 -1.12 8.59 6.76
N LEU A 22 -0.69 7.40 7.16
CA LEU A 22 -1.33 6.15 6.72
C LEU A 22 -2.73 5.97 7.31
N ASN A 23 -2.98 6.50 8.51
CA ASN A 23 -4.27 6.42 9.22
C ASN A 23 -5.33 7.34 8.65
N GLU A 24 -4.91 8.51 8.14
CA GLU A 24 -5.79 9.38 7.34
C GLU A 24 -6.14 8.77 5.98
N GLY A 25 -5.36 7.76 5.56
CA GLY A 25 -5.55 7.01 4.35
C GLY A 25 -6.64 5.95 4.40
N LEU A 26 -6.67 5.12 3.35
CA LEU A 26 -7.60 4.03 3.19
C LEU A 26 -6.85 2.73 2.93
N HIS A 27 -7.31 1.62 3.50
CA HIS A 27 -6.97 0.32 2.94
C HIS A 27 -7.62 0.19 1.56
N VAL A 28 -6.96 -0.49 0.62
CA VAL A 28 -7.49 -0.69 -0.73
C VAL A 28 -8.90 -1.28 -0.77
N SER A 29 -9.34 -2.01 0.26
CA SER A 29 -10.70 -2.57 0.37
C SER A 29 -11.77 -1.52 0.68
N GLN A 30 -11.39 -0.37 1.24
CA GLN A 30 -12.29 0.73 1.62
C GLN A 30 -12.50 1.72 0.46
N CYS A 31 -11.63 1.69 -0.55
CA CYS A 31 -11.81 2.49 -1.75
C CYS A 31 -13.00 1.94 -2.57
N VAL A 32 -14.03 2.77 -2.81
CA VAL A 32 -15.27 2.37 -3.51
C VAL A 32 -15.51 3.16 -4.79
N GLU A 33 -14.73 4.21 -5.03
CA GLU A 33 -14.78 5.04 -6.22
C GLU A 33 -13.58 4.74 -7.12
N ALA A 34 -13.79 4.77 -8.43
CA ALA A 34 -12.70 4.69 -9.40
C ALA A 34 -11.89 6.00 -9.37
N ASP A 35 -10.57 5.90 -9.52
CA ASP A 35 -9.69 7.06 -9.45
C ASP A 35 -8.42 6.84 -10.27
N ASP A 36 -7.73 7.94 -10.57
CA ASP A 36 -6.35 7.91 -11.02
C ASP A 36 -5.44 7.86 -9.80
N ALA A 37 -4.38 7.09 -9.91
CA ALA A 37 -3.46 6.88 -8.81
C ALA A 37 -2.02 7.03 -9.24
N VAL A 38 -1.21 7.54 -8.32
CA VAL A 38 0.23 7.63 -8.48
C VAL A 38 0.91 6.85 -7.36
N SER A 39 1.92 6.07 -7.70
CA SER A 39 2.77 5.41 -6.72
C SER A 39 3.53 6.46 -5.92
N THR A 40 3.50 6.36 -4.59
CA THR A 40 4.34 7.20 -3.72
C THR A 40 5.78 6.70 -3.67
N GLY A 41 6.08 5.50 -4.20
CA GLY A 41 7.37 4.83 -4.03
C GLY A 41 7.63 4.32 -2.61
N PHE A 42 6.75 4.64 -1.66
CA PHE A 42 6.87 4.24 -0.27
C PHE A 42 6.30 2.83 -0.04
N GLN A 43 7.02 2.08 0.79
CA GLN A 43 6.61 0.77 1.27
C GLN A 43 6.83 0.71 2.78
N CYS A 44 5.92 0.06 3.49
CA CYS A 44 6.10 -0.27 4.90
C CYS A 44 5.91 -1.76 5.12
N LYS A 45 6.56 -2.28 6.16
CA LYS A 45 6.48 -3.68 6.58
C LYS A 45 5.79 -3.74 7.94
N THR A 46 4.83 -4.63 8.09
CA THR A 46 4.25 -4.94 9.41
C THR A 46 5.21 -5.76 10.26
N HIS A 47 5.00 -5.82 11.58
CA HIS A 47 5.79 -6.69 12.48
C HIS A 47 5.83 -8.18 12.06
N LYS A 48 4.76 -8.73 11.44
CA LYS A 48 4.74 -10.10 10.87
C LYS A 48 5.41 -10.22 9.49
N GLY A 49 5.86 -9.10 8.95
CA GLY A 49 6.62 -9.01 7.74
C GLY A 49 5.85 -8.88 6.43
N THR A 50 4.54 -8.68 6.50
CA THR A 50 3.73 -8.32 5.33
C THR A 50 4.09 -6.91 4.86
N ILE A 51 4.39 -6.75 3.58
CA ILE A 51 4.76 -5.47 2.95
C ILE A 51 3.51 -4.84 2.32
N PHE A 52 3.33 -3.54 2.53
CA PHE A 52 2.32 -2.72 1.89
C PHE A 52 2.97 -1.68 0.99
N ASN A 53 2.41 -1.49 -0.21
CA ASN A 53 2.70 -0.38 -1.09
C ASN A 53 1.72 0.76 -0.79
N VAL A 54 2.19 1.99 -0.86
CA VAL A 54 1.33 3.17 -0.67
C VAL A 54 1.15 3.89 -2.00
N TRP A 55 -0.11 4.05 -2.38
CA TRP A 55 -0.54 4.80 -3.56
C TRP A 55 -1.21 6.08 -3.10
N TYR A 56 -1.20 7.10 -3.95
CA TYR A 56 -1.98 8.31 -3.77
C TYR A 56 -3.09 8.35 -4.81
N LEU A 57 -4.33 8.44 -4.34
CA LEU A 57 -5.54 8.59 -5.15
C LEU A 57 -5.71 10.08 -5.46
N ILE A 58 -5.59 10.45 -6.73
CA ILE A 58 -5.41 11.84 -7.17
C ILE A 58 -6.68 12.65 -6.93
N SER A 59 -7.83 12.18 -7.39
CA SER A 59 -9.09 12.93 -7.26
C SER A 59 -9.57 12.97 -5.82
N GLN A 60 -9.33 11.90 -5.07
CA GLN A 60 -9.70 11.81 -3.65
C GLN A 60 -8.71 12.51 -2.71
N GLN A 61 -7.52 12.86 -3.19
CA GLN A 61 -6.42 13.42 -2.40
C GLN A 61 -6.13 12.63 -1.11
N LYS A 62 -6.06 11.30 -1.24
CA LYS A 62 -5.89 10.37 -0.12
C LYS A 62 -4.85 9.31 -0.45
N VAL A 63 -4.14 8.87 0.58
CA VAL A 63 -3.29 7.69 0.45
C VAL A 63 -4.12 6.41 0.55
N CYS A 64 -3.73 5.42 -0.25
CA CYS A 64 -4.31 4.09 -0.27
C CYS A 64 -3.19 3.07 -0.11
N TYR A 65 -3.26 2.24 0.92
CA TYR A 65 -2.27 1.17 1.12
C TYR A 65 -2.81 -0.18 0.68
N VAL A 66 -1.94 -0.95 0.03
CA VAL A 66 -2.27 -2.24 -0.59
C VAL A 66 -1.18 -3.27 -0.34
N LYS A 67 -1.56 -4.50 0.00
CA LYS A 67 -0.61 -5.60 0.19
C LYS A 67 0.23 -5.78 -1.08
N SER A 68 1.55 -5.82 -0.93
CA SER A 68 2.45 -6.07 -2.05
C SER A 68 2.41 -7.55 -2.43
N LEU A 69 2.17 -7.83 -3.70
CA LEU A 69 2.22 -9.18 -4.29
C LEU A 69 3.61 -9.52 -4.84
N SER A 70 4.53 -8.54 -4.84
CA SER A 70 5.90 -8.71 -5.32
C SER A 70 6.88 -8.17 -4.28
N PRO A 71 8.05 -8.81 -4.11
CA PRO A 71 9.14 -8.23 -3.32
C PRO A 71 9.81 -7.04 -4.04
N LYS A 72 9.47 -6.77 -5.31
CA LYS A 72 10.01 -5.63 -6.04
C LYS A 72 9.51 -4.33 -5.43
N ARG A 73 10.42 -3.39 -5.19
CA ARG A 73 10.03 -2.07 -4.70
C ARG A 73 9.34 -1.29 -5.80
N GLN A 74 8.42 -0.43 -5.38
CA GLN A 74 7.72 0.47 -6.27
C GLN A 74 8.58 1.69 -6.56
N ILE A 75 8.48 2.17 -7.79
CA ILE A 75 9.04 3.45 -8.20
C ILE A 75 7.99 4.53 -7.92
N ILE A 76 8.39 5.64 -7.31
CA ILE A 76 7.53 6.82 -7.15
C ILE A 76 7.09 7.34 -8.52
N GLY A 77 5.91 7.94 -8.64
CA GLY A 77 5.45 8.58 -9.88
C GLY A 77 4.82 7.63 -10.90
N VAL A 78 4.87 6.30 -10.69
CA VAL A 78 4.18 5.33 -11.56
C VAL A 78 2.69 5.64 -11.59
N SER A 79 2.16 5.94 -12.78
CA SER A 79 0.74 6.24 -12.99
C SER A 79 -0.06 4.95 -13.17
N CYS A 80 -1.16 4.82 -12.43
CA CYS A 80 -2.10 3.72 -12.50
C CYS A 80 -3.55 4.23 -12.56
N LYS A 81 -4.44 3.39 -13.07
CA LYS A 81 -5.87 3.54 -12.89
C LYS A 81 -6.30 2.65 -11.72
N TYR A 82 -7.22 3.12 -10.91
CA TYR A 82 -7.88 2.36 -9.86
C TYR A 82 -9.34 2.11 -10.24
N ASN A 83 -9.74 0.84 -10.31
CA ASN A 83 -11.12 0.43 -10.50
C ASN A 83 -11.52 -0.58 -9.41
N PRO A 84 -12.35 -0.18 -8.44
CA PRO A 84 -12.75 -1.05 -7.33
C PRO A 84 -13.52 -2.29 -7.79
N ASN A 85 -14.17 -2.26 -8.97
CA ASN A 85 -14.90 -3.39 -9.53
C ASN A 85 -13.98 -4.50 -10.07
N LEU A 86 -12.72 -4.17 -10.34
CA LEU A 86 -11.73 -5.17 -10.77
C LEU A 86 -11.17 -5.96 -9.58
N ARG A 87 -11.48 -5.58 -8.33
CA ARG A 87 -11.07 -6.34 -7.16
C ARG A 87 -11.78 -7.69 -7.17
N SER A 88 -11.05 -8.76 -7.45
CA SER A 88 -11.58 -10.12 -7.38
C SER A 88 -11.86 -10.46 -5.91
N LYS A 89 -13.12 -10.68 -5.55
CA LYS A 89 -13.45 -11.46 -4.34
C LYS A 89 -12.93 -12.88 -4.58
N ASN A 90 -11.83 -13.24 -3.91
CA ASN A 90 -11.28 -14.61 -3.82
C ASN A 90 -11.09 -15.36 -5.14
N ASN A 91 -10.05 -15.02 -5.89
CA ASN A 91 -9.45 -16.00 -6.79
C ASN A 91 -8.11 -16.43 -6.18
N TYR A 92 -7.99 -17.69 -5.76
CA TYR A 92 -6.84 -18.25 -5.01
C TYR A 92 -5.48 -17.99 -5.69
N ASN A 93 -5.48 -17.70 -7.00
CA ASN A 93 -4.27 -17.49 -7.78
C ASN A 93 -3.90 -16.01 -7.99
N TYR A 94 -4.85 -15.06 -7.85
CA TYR A 94 -4.60 -13.64 -8.13
C TYR A 94 -5.52 -12.72 -7.30
N TYR A 95 -4.96 -12.06 -6.29
CA TYR A 95 -5.60 -10.92 -5.64
C TYR A 95 -5.49 -9.71 -6.57
N ASN A 96 -6.57 -9.37 -7.28
CA ASN A 96 -6.58 -8.13 -8.05
C ASN A 96 -6.83 -6.97 -7.09
N THR A 97 -5.85 -6.08 -6.97
CA THR A 97 -5.92 -4.93 -6.07
C THR A 97 -6.88 -3.84 -6.56
N GLY A 98 -7.39 -3.95 -7.78
CA GLY A 98 -8.14 -2.90 -8.46
C GLY A 98 -7.22 -1.87 -9.14
N PHE A 99 -5.92 -1.87 -8.85
CA PHE A 99 -4.94 -1.07 -9.57
C PHE A 99 -4.51 -1.78 -10.85
N TYR A 100 -4.56 -1.07 -11.96
CA TYR A 100 -4.14 -1.58 -13.24
C TYR A 100 -3.51 -0.46 -14.09
N ARG A 101 -2.66 -0.87 -15.03
CA ARG A 101 -2.05 0.03 -16.01
C ARG A 101 -2.47 -0.41 -17.41
N PRO A 102 -3.28 0.38 -18.13
CA PRO A 102 -3.55 0.14 -19.54
C PRO A 102 -2.24 0.02 -20.33
N GLN A 103 -2.21 -0.82 -21.37
CA GLN A 103 -0.99 -1.07 -22.13
C GLN A 103 -0.37 0.21 -22.74
N LYS A 104 -1.22 1.15 -23.16
CA LYS A 104 -0.80 2.47 -23.64
C LYS A 104 -0.06 3.32 -22.59
N ASP A 105 -0.28 3.04 -21.31
CA ASP A 105 0.24 3.80 -20.18
C ASP A 105 1.45 3.09 -19.52
N HIS A 106 1.97 2.01 -20.12
CA HIS A 106 3.10 1.25 -19.54
C HIS A 106 4.39 2.06 -19.51
N HIS A 107 4.56 2.97 -20.47
CA HIS A 107 5.72 3.87 -20.56
C HIS A 107 5.44 5.25 -19.96
N THR A 108 4.22 5.54 -19.51
CA THR A 108 3.89 6.84 -18.92
C THR A 108 4.22 6.87 -17.44
N TRP A 109 4.72 8.00 -16.98
CA TRP A 109 5.20 8.21 -15.63
C TRP A 109 5.06 9.68 -15.24
N TYR A 110 4.91 9.96 -13.95
CA TYR A 110 5.01 11.33 -13.44
C TYR A 110 6.41 11.55 -12.88
N ASP A 111 7.12 12.57 -13.39
CA ASP A 111 8.47 12.92 -12.90
C ASP A 111 8.45 14.04 -11.86
N SER A 112 7.33 14.75 -11.76
CA SER A 112 7.19 15.89 -10.85
C SER A 112 5.74 16.23 -10.52
N TYR A 113 5.57 16.97 -9.42
CA TYR A 113 4.30 17.52 -8.95
C TYR A 113 4.47 19.00 -8.62
N ASP A 114 3.61 19.86 -9.16
CA ASP A 114 3.63 21.29 -8.89
C ASP A 114 2.55 21.67 -7.87
N ILE A 115 2.98 22.26 -6.75
CA ILE A 115 2.10 22.51 -5.59
C ILE A 115 1.10 23.65 -5.82
N GLU A 116 1.40 24.59 -6.72
CA GLU A 116 0.56 25.76 -6.97
C GLU A 116 -0.56 25.41 -7.95
N SER A 117 -0.21 24.70 -9.03
CA SER A 117 -1.19 24.20 -9.99
C SER A 117 -1.89 22.92 -9.52
N THR A 118 -1.34 22.22 -8.53
CA THR A 118 -1.77 20.89 -8.06
C THR A 118 -1.74 19.80 -9.14
N LEU A 119 -0.88 19.96 -10.14
CA LEU A 119 -0.78 19.06 -11.28
C LEU A 119 0.46 18.19 -11.24
N PHE A 120 0.29 16.95 -11.70
CA PHE A 120 1.41 16.05 -11.98
C PHE A 120 1.91 16.25 -13.41
N ASN A 121 3.22 16.37 -13.57
CA ASN A 121 3.84 16.44 -14.89
C ASN A 121 4.12 15.04 -15.42
N GLN A 122 3.53 14.71 -16.57
CA GLN A 122 3.66 13.40 -17.18
C GLN A 122 4.79 13.39 -18.21
N VAL A 123 5.59 12.32 -18.19
CA VAL A 123 6.66 12.04 -19.14
C VAL A 123 6.53 10.61 -19.68
N ILE A 124 7.19 10.36 -20.81
CA ILE A 124 7.32 9.02 -21.39
C ILE A 124 8.73 8.50 -21.10
N ILE A 125 8.80 7.34 -20.47
CA ILE A 125 10.05 6.63 -20.17
C ILE A 125 10.45 5.79 -21.38
N LYS A 126 11.67 5.99 -21.86
CA LYS A 126 12.30 5.18 -22.89
C LYS A 126 13.06 3.99 -22.31
N GLU A 127 13.76 4.21 -21.20
CA GLU A 127 14.63 3.21 -20.60
C GLU A 127 14.69 3.33 -19.07
N ILE A 128 14.80 2.19 -18.40
CA ILE A 128 15.05 2.09 -16.95
C ILE A 128 16.47 1.58 -16.76
N ASN A 129 17.33 2.46 -16.24
CA ASN A 129 18.74 2.18 -15.98
C ASN A 129 18.91 1.80 -14.51
N LYS A 130 19.29 0.55 -14.25
CA LYS A 130 19.53 0.04 -12.89
C LYS A 130 21.01 -0.21 -12.69
N ASP A 131 21.60 0.42 -11.68
CA ASP A 131 22.95 0.13 -11.22
C ASP A 131 22.84 -0.75 -9.98
N ASP A 132 22.94 -2.06 -10.17
CA ASP A 132 22.83 -3.06 -9.10
C ASP A 132 23.93 -2.90 -8.04
N ASN A 133 25.10 -2.36 -8.41
CA ASN A 133 26.21 -2.16 -7.48
C ASN A 133 25.97 -0.95 -6.57
N LYS A 134 25.35 0.11 -7.10
CA LYS A 134 25.04 1.33 -6.34
C LYS A 134 23.63 1.33 -5.74
N ASN A 135 22.83 0.31 -6.04
CA ASN A 135 21.42 0.22 -5.67
C ASN A 135 20.64 1.48 -6.09
N THR A 136 20.96 2.02 -7.28
CA THR A 136 20.31 3.20 -7.84
C THR A 136 19.50 2.84 -9.07
N ILE A 137 18.41 3.58 -9.28
CA ILE A 137 17.58 3.51 -10.47
C ILE A 137 17.52 4.91 -11.06
N SER A 138 17.72 4.99 -12.37
CA SER A 138 17.44 6.20 -13.14
C SER A 138 16.55 5.87 -14.33
N LEU A 139 15.78 6.85 -14.75
CA LEU A 139 14.82 6.76 -15.84
C LEU A 139 15.26 7.72 -16.93
N THR A 140 15.43 7.21 -18.15
CA THR A 140 15.69 8.05 -19.31
C THR A 140 14.37 8.33 -20.01
N THR A 141 14.02 9.61 -20.13
CA THR A 141 12.82 10.05 -20.85
C THR A 141 13.02 9.96 -22.37
N GLU A 142 11.94 10.07 -23.15
CA GLU A 142 12.04 10.22 -24.62
C GLU A 142 12.84 11.47 -25.05
N SER A 143 12.86 12.50 -24.22
CA SER A 143 13.69 13.69 -24.40
C SER A 143 15.16 13.48 -24.01
N TYR A 144 15.58 12.24 -23.73
CA TYR A 144 16.94 11.86 -23.32
C TYR A 144 17.40 12.50 -22.01
N ILE A 145 16.45 12.95 -21.17
CA ILE A 145 16.74 13.48 -19.84
C ILE A 145 16.81 12.29 -18.89
N ASN A 146 17.88 12.22 -18.11
CA ASN A 146 18.03 11.23 -17.04
C ASN A 146 17.39 11.77 -15.75
N ARG A 147 16.49 10.99 -15.15
CA ARG A 147 15.82 11.29 -13.88
C ARG A 147 16.23 10.25 -12.84
N SER A 148 16.78 10.71 -11.73
CA SER A 148 17.09 9.90 -10.54
C SER A 148 16.24 10.27 -9.31
N SER A 149 15.50 11.38 -9.41
CA SER A 149 14.59 11.89 -8.39
C SER A 149 13.22 12.24 -8.98
N PHE A 150 12.21 12.25 -8.12
CA PHE A 150 10.90 12.86 -8.35
C PHE A 150 10.90 14.25 -7.73
N LEU A 151 10.44 15.25 -8.48
CA LEU A 151 10.55 16.65 -8.06
C LEU A 151 9.23 17.19 -7.51
N ILE A 152 9.32 17.96 -6.44
CA ILE A 152 8.26 18.86 -6.02
C ILE A 152 8.61 20.27 -6.49
N LEU A 153 7.69 20.86 -7.22
CA LEU A 153 7.84 22.16 -7.85
C LEU A 153 6.90 23.18 -7.19
N LYS A 154 7.32 24.44 -7.19
CA LYS A 154 6.48 25.59 -6.89
C LYS A 154 6.62 26.60 -8.03
N ASN A 155 5.55 26.81 -8.80
CA ASN A 155 5.58 27.63 -10.02
C ASN A 155 6.70 27.19 -10.98
N HIS A 156 6.79 25.88 -11.24
CA HIS A 156 7.83 25.27 -12.08
C HIS A 156 9.27 25.37 -11.56
N ILE A 157 9.48 25.86 -10.32
CA ILE A 157 10.79 25.90 -9.67
C ILE A 157 10.90 24.73 -8.70
N GLU A 158 11.96 23.94 -8.82
CA GLU A 158 12.25 22.84 -7.91
C GLU A 158 12.45 23.36 -6.48
N ILE A 159 11.74 22.74 -5.52
CA ILE A 159 11.89 23.03 -4.09
C ILE A 159 12.35 21.82 -3.28
N LEU A 160 11.97 20.61 -3.69
CA LEU A 160 12.34 19.35 -3.04
C LEU A 160 12.49 18.25 -4.09
N ALA A 161 13.32 17.28 -3.77
CA ALA A 161 13.55 16.10 -4.61
C ALA A 161 13.51 14.84 -3.74
N TYR A 162 12.71 13.86 -4.14
CA TYR A 162 12.61 12.56 -3.49
C TYR A 162 13.29 11.50 -4.37
N PRO A 163 13.99 10.51 -3.79
CA PRO A 163 14.61 9.46 -4.58
C PRO A 163 13.53 8.64 -5.31
N ILE A 164 13.79 8.26 -6.57
CA ILE A 164 12.84 7.48 -7.38
C ILE A 164 12.53 6.12 -6.76
N PHE A 165 13.46 5.63 -5.94
CA PHE A 165 13.42 4.36 -5.25
C PHE A 165 13.73 4.60 -3.77
N SER A 166 12.78 4.29 -2.88
CA SER A 166 13.08 4.27 -1.44
C SER A 166 14.02 3.11 -1.14
N THR A 167 15.13 3.36 -0.44
CA THR A 167 16.12 2.35 -0.02
C THR A 167 15.79 1.75 1.35
N TYR A 168 14.94 2.40 2.14
CA TYR A 168 14.50 1.94 3.46
C TYR A 168 13.02 1.52 3.44
N ILE A 169 12.70 0.43 4.13
CA ILE A 169 11.33 -0.05 4.34
C ILE A 169 11.12 -0.11 5.85
N PRO A 170 10.46 0.88 6.47
CA PRO A 170 10.24 0.87 7.92
C PRO A 170 9.40 -0.33 8.34
N VAL A 171 9.71 -0.84 9.53
CA VAL A 171 8.89 -1.84 10.21
C VAL A 171 7.96 -1.11 11.16
N LEU A 172 6.68 -0.97 10.76
CA LEU A 172 5.68 -0.29 11.56
C LEU A 172 4.98 -1.29 12.48
N PHE A 173 4.98 -0.99 13.78
CA PHE A 173 4.28 -1.76 14.80
C PHE A 173 2.81 -1.33 14.87
N LYS A 174 1.92 -2.26 15.23
CA LYS A 174 0.52 -1.92 15.52
C LYS A 174 0.48 -1.28 16.91
N SER A 175 0.86 -0.01 17.01
CA SER A 175 0.38 0.85 18.10
C SER A 175 -1.03 1.34 17.75
N ASP A 176 -1.73 1.93 18.70
CA ASP A 176 -3.11 2.43 18.54
C ASP A 176 -3.32 3.36 17.33
N ALA A 177 -2.24 3.86 16.71
CA ALA A 177 -2.25 4.64 15.50
C ALA A 177 -2.54 3.79 14.25
N PHE A 178 -1.66 2.85 13.83
CA PHE A 178 -1.75 2.19 12.51
C PHE A 178 -2.37 0.80 12.53
N SER A 179 -3.63 0.68 12.06
CA SER A 179 -4.32 -0.60 11.87
C SER A 179 -4.74 -0.79 10.40
N PRO A 180 -4.05 -1.65 9.62
CA PRO A 180 -4.42 -1.90 8.23
C PRO A 180 -5.77 -2.64 8.03
N ARG A 181 -6.58 -2.81 9.08
CA ARG A 181 -7.91 -3.46 9.01
C ARG A 181 -8.98 -2.62 9.71
N SER A 182 -10.08 -2.32 9.01
CA SER A 182 -11.38 -1.99 9.57
C SER A 182 -12.51 -2.57 8.69
N TYR A 183 -13.42 -3.29 9.34
CA TYR A 183 -14.51 -4.13 8.84
C TYR A 183 -15.81 -3.32 8.62
N MET A 184 -16.59 -3.66 7.58
CA MET A 184 -18.05 -3.73 7.70
C MET A 184 -18.63 -4.93 6.93
N LYS A 185 -19.62 -5.53 7.56
CA LYS A 185 -20.30 -6.81 7.29
C LYS A 185 -21.07 -6.82 5.97
N ASP A 186 -20.83 -7.80 5.12
CA ASP A 186 -21.90 -8.44 4.35
C ASP A 186 -22.20 -9.79 5.00
N LYS A 187 -23.46 -10.00 5.39
CA LYS A 187 -23.95 -11.27 5.94
C LYS A 187 -23.63 -12.41 4.97
N PRO A 188 -23.11 -13.57 5.43
CA PRO A 188 -22.99 -14.73 4.56
C PRO A 188 -24.38 -15.35 4.36
N SER A 189 -24.86 -15.37 3.12
CA SER A 189 -25.80 -16.39 2.69
C SER A 189 -25.07 -17.73 2.73
N TYR A 190 -25.65 -18.68 3.46
CA TYR A 190 -25.26 -20.09 3.56
C TYR A 190 -24.62 -20.64 2.28
N GLU A 191 -23.45 -21.27 2.40
CA GLU A 191 -23.22 -22.63 1.91
C GLU A 191 -21.79 -23.15 2.22
N ARG A 192 -21.78 -24.31 2.90
CA ARG A 192 -20.66 -25.28 3.11
C ARG A 192 -19.34 -24.75 3.66
N ILE A 193 -19.25 -24.77 5.00
CA ILE A 193 -17.98 -24.80 5.73
C ILE A 193 -17.30 -26.14 5.45
N ASP A 194 -16.12 -26.09 4.83
CA ASP A 194 -15.17 -27.17 4.78
C ASP A 194 -14.53 -27.33 6.18
N THR A 195 -14.80 -28.46 6.84
CA THR A 195 -14.42 -28.74 8.23
C THR A 195 -12.98 -29.23 8.36
N THR A 196 -12.02 -28.45 7.84
CA THR A 196 -10.58 -28.68 8.07
C THR A 196 -10.06 -28.10 9.40
N TRP A 197 -10.95 -27.52 10.22
CA TRP A 197 -10.69 -26.95 11.56
C TRP A 197 -10.43 -27.99 12.67
N ASN A 198 -10.42 -29.29 12.36
CA ASN A 198 -10.35 -30.39 13.34
C ASN A 198 -8.94 -30.68 13.93
N ASN A 199 -7.97 -29.76 13.81
CA ASN A 199 -6.60 -29.98 14.32
C ASN A 199 -6.23 -29.15 15.56
N TYR A 200 -7.14 -28.32 16.08
CA TYR A 200 -6.90 -27.57 17.33
C TYR A 200 -7.58 -28.29 18.49
N GLY A 201 -6.93 -28.33 19.66
CA GLY A 201 -7.52 -28.90 20.86
C GLY A 201 -8.82 -28.19 21.26
N VAL A 202 -9.64 -28.87 22.08
CA VAL A 202 -10.96 -28.37 22.51
C VAL A 202 -10.93 -27.62 23.84
N SER A 203 -9.75 -27.38 24.41
CA SER A 203 -9.60 -26.64 25.66
C SER A 203 -10.09 -25.20 25.48
N CYS A 204 -10.86 -24.71 26.45
CA CYS A 204 -11.42 -23.36 26.45
C CYS A 204 -11.35 -22.70 27.84
N GLU A 205 -10.57 -23.26 28.77
CA GLU A 205 -10.51 -22.80 30.16
C GLU A 205 -9.71 -21.51 30.30
N LYS A 206 -8.65 -21.33 29.50
CA LYS A 206 -7.72 -20.18 29.63
C LYS A 206 -8.38 -18.87 29.22
N TYR A 207 -9.17 -18.89 28.14
CA TYR A 207 -9.88 -17.72 27.63
C TYR A 207 -11.41 -17.85 27.71
N ASN A 208 -11.90 -18.79 28.53
CA ASN A 208 -13.32 -19.01 28.81
C ASN A 208 -14.18 -19.24 27.55
N GLY A 209 -13.61 -19.86 26.52
CA GLY A 209 -14.28 -20.13 25.24
C GLY A 209 -14.71 -18.86 24.51
N TYR A 210 -13.88 -17.81 24.56
CA TYR A 210 -14.17 -16.51 23.96
C TYR A 210 -14.65 -16.65 22.51
N ASN A 211 -15.88 -16.20 22.21
CA ASN A 211 -16.55 -16.34 20.90
C ASN A 211 -16.61 -17.78 20.33
N GLY A 212 -16.55 -18.80 21.19
CA GLY A 212 -16.59 -20.22 20.77
C GLY A 212 -15.26 -20.77 20.24
N TRP A 213 -14.16 -20.03 20.40
CA TRP A 213 -12.83 -20.45 19.98
C TRP A 213 -12.10 -21.23 21.08
N SER A 214 -11.27 -22.19 20.70
CA SER A 214 -10.40 -22.92 21.64
C SER A 214 -9.15 -22.13 22.00
N ASP A 215 -8.57 -22.44 23.15
CA ASP A 215 -7.36 -21.79 23.66
C ASP A 215 -6.19 -21.93 22.69
N ASP A 216 -6.03 -23.10 22.06
CA ASP A 216 -4.99 -23.37 21.07
C ASP A 216 -5.14 -22.48 19.84
N LEU A 217 -6.37 -22.29 19.35
CA LEU A 217 -6.61 -21.39 18.23
C LEU A 217 -6.30 -19.93 18.63
N ILE A 218 -6.67 -19.52 19.85
CA ILE A 218 -6.37 -18.18 20.34
C ILE A 218 -4.86 -17.99 20.50
N ASP A 219 -4.13 -18.98 20.97
CA ASP A 219 -2.67 -18.89 21.15
C ASP A 219 -1.93 -18.94 19.81
N ASP A 220 -2.24 -19.91 18.95
CA ASP A 220 -1.52 -20.15 17.69
C ASP A 220 -1.94 -19.18 16.58
N VAL A 221 -3.25 -18.90 16.48
CA VAL A 221 -3.80 -18.02 15.45
C VAL A 221 -3.94 -16.60 16.00
N PHE A 222 -4.41 -16.36 17.22
CA PHE A 222 -4.58 -14.98 17.72
C PHE A 222 -3.38 -14.46 18.52
N GLY A 223 -2.32 -15.25 18.69
CA GLY A 223 -1.12 -14.86 19.43
C GLY A 223 -1.40 -14.67 20.92
N GLY A 224 -2.40 -15.34 21.47
CA GLY A 224 -2.84 -15.26 22.86
C GLY A 224 -3.72 -14.06 23.18
N ILE A 225 -4.31 -13.40 22.17
CA ILE A 225 -5.22 -12.26 22.34
C ILE A 225 -6.60 -12.64 21.82
N PRO A 226 -7.58 -13.00 22.66
CA PRO A 226 -8.89 -13.50 22.22
C PRO A 226 -9.67 -12.53 21.30
N GLU A 227 -9.46 -11.23 21.46
CA GLU A 227 -10.08 -10.18 20.63
C GLU A 227 -9.41 -10.05 19.26
N ALA A 228 -8.30 -10.75 19.02
CA ALA A 228 -7.55 -10.69 17.77
C ALA A 228 -8.13 -11.58 16.66
N THR A 229 -9.46 -11.53 16.49
CA THR A 229 -10.21 -12.16 15.38
C THR A 229 -9.75 -11.69 14.00
N TRP A 230 -8.89 -10.68 13.95
CA TRP A 230 -8.22 -10.15 12.77
C TRP A 230 -7.10 -11.04 12.21
N ASN A 231 -6.75 -12.17 12.83
CA ASN A 231 -5.74 -13.10 12.33
C ASN A 231 -6.31 -14.38 11.68
N VAL A 232 -7.63 -14.45 11.47
CA VAL A 232 -8.25 -15.44 10.57
C VAL A 232 -8.31 -14.84 9.16
N ASP A 233 -7.82 -15.58 8.16
CA ASP A 233 -8.05 -15.33 6.73
C ASP A 233 -9.47 -15.76 6.34
#